data_AF-A0A952V2B0-F1
#
_entry.id   AF-A0A952V2B0-F1
#
_cell.length_a   1.000
_cell.length_b   1.000
_cell.length_c   1.000
_cell.angle_alpha   90.00
_cell.angle_beta   90.00
_cell.angle_gamma   90.00
#
_symmetry.space_group_name_H-M   'P 1'
#
loop_
_entity.id
_entity.type
_entity.pdbx_description
1 polymer ?
#
loop_
_entity_poly.entity_id
_entity_poly.type
_entity_poly.pdbx_seq_one_letter_code
_entity_poly.pdbx_strand_id
1 'polypeptide(L)'
;MIASGVSASGLVLRSPQERDLLALLDDICRRRAVTRDDVCGVMRTKAIVRARHELWWSLRHHADRFFSFEEIGRLFRRDHATVLHGVRAHALRLGERAAT
;
A
#
# COMPACT_ATOMS: atom_id res chain seq x y z
N MET A 1 27.63 -15.99 -14.83
CA MET A 1 27.35 -16.62 -13.52
C MET A 1 27.75 -15.65 -12.42
N ILE A 2 26.78 -14.98 -11.79
CA ILE A 2 26.88 -14.61 -10.38
C ILE A 2 25.51 -14.88 -9.77
N ALA A 3 25.49 -15.88 -8.91
CA ALA A 3 24.36 -16.21 -8.08
C ALA A 3 24.13 -15.07 -7.08
N SER A 4 22.88 -14.67 -6.91
CA SER A 4 22.45 -13.94 -5.72
C SER A 4 21.03 -14.37 -5.44
N GLY A 5 20.94 -15.57 -4.87
CA GLY A 5 19.73 -15.97 -4.17
C GLY A 5 19.48 -14.99 -3.03
N VAL A 6 18.27 -14.47 -2.94
CA VAL A 6 17.78 -13.80 -1.74
C VAL A 6 16.51 -14.52 -1.33
N SER A 7 16.70 -15.34 -0.31
CA SER A 7 15.66 -16.02 0.45
C SER A 7 14.71 -15.00 1.09
N ALA A 8 13.47 -15.42 1.26
CA ALA A 8 12.37 -14.66 1.84
C ALA A 8 12.73 -14.07 3.23
N SER A 9 12.12 -12.93 3.56
CA SER A 9 12.08 -12.28 4.89
C SER A 9 13.07 -11.14 5.22
N GLY A 10 13.78 -10.56 4.26
CA GLY A 10 14.63 -9.39 4.51
C GLY A 10 14.54 -8.33 3.42
N LEU A 11 13.66 -7.34 3.58
CA LEU A 11 13.72 -6.12 2.77
C LEU A 11 14.93 -5.29 3.24
N VAL A 12 16.11 -5.62 2.70
CA VAL A 12 17.28 -4.74 2.76
C VAL A 12 16.95 -3.51 1.92
N LEU A 13 16.57 -2.43 2.60
CA LEU A 13 16.19 -1.13 2.02
C LEU A 13 17.36 -0.54 1.23
N ARG A 14 17.28 -0.53 -0.11
CA ARG A 14 18.39 -0.12 -0.98
C ARG A 14 18.32 1.35 -1.41
N SER A 15 17.18 2.04 -1.20
CA SER A 15 17.02 3.47 -1.55
C SER A 15 16.23 4.27 -0.50
N PRO A 16 16.42 5.61 -0.35
CA PRO A 16 15.59 6.47 0.50
C PRO A 16 14.09 6.37 0.19
N GLN A 17 13.75 6.19 -1.09
CA GLN A 17 12.37 6.08 -1.57
C GLN A 17 11.69 4.79 -1.08
N GLU A 18 12.44 3.69 -0.98
CA GLU A 18 11.93 2.43 -0.40
C GLU A 18 11.74 2.53 1.12
N ARG A 19 12.58 3.30 1.81
CA ARG A 19 12.45 3.55 3.26
C ARG A 19 11.16 4.30 3.57
N ASP A 20 10.82 5.29 2.76
CA ASP A 20 9.61 6.08 2.95
C ASP A 20 8.35 5.23 2.75
N LEU A 21 8.35 4.35 1.74
CA LEU A 21 7.25 3.42 1.52
C LEU A 21 7.05 2.42 2.66
N LEU A 22 8.12 1.85 3.21
CA LEU A 22 7.99 0.94 4.36
C LEU A 22 7.51 1.69 5.61
N ALA A 23 8.00 2.91 5.84
CA ALA A 23 7.54 3.73 6.96
C ALA A 23 6.05 4.09 6.83
N LEU A 24 5.60 4.45 5.63
CA LEU A 24 4.19 4.69 5.32
C LEU A 24 3.32 3.45 5.57
N LEU A 25 3.77 2.28 5.11
CA LEU A 25 3.07 1.01 5.36
C LEU A 25 2.96 0.72 6.85
N ASP A 26 4.06 0.87 7.60
CA ASP A 26 4.08 0.64 9.05
C ASP A 26 3.13 1.56 9.80
N ASP A 27 3.14 2.83 9.44
CA ASP A 27 2.25 3.80 10.06
C ASP A 27 0.78 3.45 9.84
N ILE A 28 0.40 3.10 8.60
CA ILE A 28 -0.96 2.68 8.26
C ILE A 28 -1.34 1.40 9.01
N CYS A 29 -0.44 0.41 9.06
CA CYS A 29 -0.65 -0.85 9.79
C CYS A 29 -0.95 -0.60 11.27
N ARG A 30 -0.15 0.24 11.94
CA ARG A 30 -0.38 0.62 13.34
C ARG A 30 -1.73 1.32 13.52
N ARG A 31 -2.03 2.35 12.72
CA ARG A 31 -3.28 3.12 12.84
C ARG A 31 -4.54 2.27 12.59
N ARG A 32 -4.41 1.17 11.84
CA ARG A 32 -5.52 0.28 11.48
C ARG A 32 -5.53 -1.02 12.27
N ALA A 33 -4.57 -1.24 13.17
CA ALA A 33 -4.39 -2.48 13.94
C ALA A 33 -4.37 -3.72 13.03
N VAL A 34 -3.58 -3.67 11.95
CA VAL A 34 -3.37 -4.79 11.02
C VAL A 34 -1.88 -5.02 10.82
N THR A 35 -1.50 -6.24 10.41
CA THR A 35 -0.10 -6.56 10.10
C THR A 35 0.23 -6.27 8.63
N ARG A 36 1.53 -6.22 8.29
CA ARG A 36 1.97 -6.10 6.89
C ARG A 36 1.47 -7.29 6.06
N ASP A 37 1.50 -8.50 6.63
CA ASP A 37 1.03 -9.72 5.99
C ASP A 37 -0.48 -9.66 5.74
N ASP A 38 -1.26 -9.03 6.63
CA ASP A 38 -2.68 -8.79 6.39
C ASP A 38 -2.90 -7.86 5.20
N VAL A 39 -2.13 -6.76 5.11
CA VAL A 39 -2.24 -5.78 4.03
C VAL A 39 -1.81 -6.38 2.69
N CYS A 40 -0.77 -7.21 2.66
CA CYS A 40 -0.30 -7.89 1.45
C CYS A 40 -1.06 -9.19 1.14
N GLY A 41 -1.77 -9.76 2.12
CA GLY A 41 -2.41 -11.06 2.04
C GLY A 41 -3.73 -11.06 1.26
N VAL A 42 -4.50 -12.15 1.42
CA VAL A 42 -5.78 -12.36 0.73
C VAL A 42 -7.01 -11.94 1.53
N MET A 43 -6.89 -11.85 2.85
CA MET A 43 -8.02 -11.54 3.74
C MET A 43 -8.61 -10.15 3.44
N ARG A 44 -9.90 -9.98 3.73
CA ARG A 44 -10.69 -8.79 3.36
C ARG A 44 -11.58 -8.26 4.48
N THR A 45 -11.09 -8.31 5.72
CA THR A 45 -11.81 -7.68 6.83
C THR A 45 -11.90 -6.16 6.60
N LYS A 46 -12.87 -5.49 7.23
CA LYS A 46 -13.09 -4.05 7.08
C LYS A 46 -11.83 -3.24 7.42
N ALA A 47 -11.06 -3.65 8.43
CA ALA A 47 -9.81 -3.01 8.82
C ALA A 47 -8.74 -3.14 7.72
N ILE A 48 -8.54 -4.35 7.21
CA ILE A 48 -7.56 -4.66 6.15
C ILE A 48 -7.89 -3.92 4.86
N VAL A 49 -9.16 -3.95 4.44
CA VAL A 49 -9.61 -3.24 3.23
C VAL A 49 -9.40 -1.73 3.38
N ARG A 50 -9.70 -1.16 4.54
CA ARG A 50 -9.46 0.26 4.81
C ARG A 50 -7.97 0.62 4.77
N ALA A 51 -7.11 -0.23 5.35
CA ALA A 51 -5.66 -0.08 5.32
C ALA A 51 -5.12 -0.12 3.88
N ARG A 52 -5.52 -1.12 3.08
CA ARG A 52 -5.14 -1.21 1.66
C ARG A 52 -5.56 0.02 0.87
N HIS A 53 -6.82 0.44 1.00
CA HIS A 53 -7.33 1.60 0.27
C HIS A 53 -6.56 2.88 0.62
N GLU A 54 -6.23 3.07 1.89
CA GLU A 54 -5.40 4.19 2.37
C GLU A 54 -3.98 4.14 1.80
N LEU A 55 -3.36 2.96 1.82
CA LEU A 55 -2.02 2.77 1.28
C LEU A 55 -1.98 3.02 -0.23
N TRP A 56 -2.94 2.49 -0.98
CA TRP A 56 -3.02 2.72 -2.43
C TRP A 56 -3.28 4.19 -2.77
N TRP A 57 -4.15 4.87 -2.00
CA TRP A 57 -4.37 6.31 -2.17
C TRP A 57 -3.10 7.10 -1.87
N SER A 58 -2.37 6.76 -0.80
CA SER A 58 -1.13 7.43 -0.40
C SER A 58 -0.03 7.24 -1.44
N LEU A 59 0.15 6.00 -1.94
CA LEU A 59 1.05 5.71 -3.05
C LEU A 59 0.72 6.48 -4.32
N ARG A 60 -0.57 6.60 -4.63
CA ARG A 60 -1.04 7.31 -5.82
C ARG A 60 -0.83 8.83 -5.73
N HIS A 61 -0.68 9.38 -4.53
CA HIS A 61 -0.46 10.81 -4.25
C HIS A 61 0.92 11.06 -3.60
N HIS A 62 1.85 10.13 -3.72
CA HIS A 62 3.18 10.26 -3.15
C HIS A 62 3.92 11.43 -3.80
N ALA A 63 4.57 12.28 -3.00
CA ALA A 63 5.11 13.55 -3.44
C ALA A 63 6.21 13.40 -4.51
N ASP A 64 7.10 12.42 -4.34
CA ASP A 64 8.28 12.26 -5.20
C ASP A 64 8.05 11.39 -6.44
N ARG A 65 7.01 10.55 -6.43
CA ARG A 65 6.72 9.63 -7.52
C ARG A 65 5.24 9.39 -7.65
N PHE A 66 4.78 9.48 -8.88
CA PHE A 66 3.42 9.09 -9.24
C PHE A 66 3.38 7.60 -9.60
N PHE A 67 2.78 6.78 -8.75
CA PHE A 67 2.57 5.37 -9.05
C PHE A 67 1.28 5.18 -9.87
N SER A 68 1.37 4.47 -10.99
CA SER A 68 0.19 4.08 -11.78
C SER A 68 -0.62 2.99 -11.07
N PHE A 69 -1.91 2.85 -11.42
CA PHE A 69 -2.75 1.79 -10.84
C PHE A 69 -2.23 0.39 -11.14
N GLU A 70 -1.62 0.19 -12.31
CA GLU A 70 -1.01 -1.08 -12.68
C GLU A 70 0.26 -1.35 -11.87
N GLU A 71 1.10 -0.35 -11.62
CA GLU A 71 2.30 -0.49 -10.78
C GLU A 71 1.92 -0.88 -9.36
N ILE A 72 0.93 -0.18 -8.77
CA ILE A 72 0.40 -0.52 -7.45
C ILE A 72 -0.20 -1.93 -7.48
N GLY A 73 -0.96 -2.28 -8.52
CA GLY A 73 -1.51 -3.62 -8.71
C GLY A 73 -0.42 -4.69 -8.70
N ARG A 74 0.67 -4.48 -9.44
CA ARG A 74 1.83 -5.40 -9.46
C ARG A 74 2.48 -5.54 -8.08
N LEU A 75 2.66 -4.44 -7.34
CA LEU A 75 3.24 -4.46 -5.99
C LEU A 75 2.42 -5.29 -5.01
N PHE A 76 1.09 -5.19 -5.07
CA PHE A 76 0.18 -5.89 -4.15
C PHE A 76 -0.45 -7.17 -4.73
N ARG A 77 -0.03 -7.60 -5.93
CA ARG A 77 -0.63 -8.71 -6.69
C ARG A 77 -2.15 -8.59 -6.84
N ARG A 78 -2.62 -7.40 -7.22
CA ARG A 78 -4.03 -7.05 -7.43
C ARG A 78 -4.28 -6.53 -8.83
N ASP A 79 -5.49 -6.77 -9.31
CA ASP A 79 -5.95 -6.15 -10.54
C ASP A 79 -6.03 -4.63 -10.40
N HIS A 80 -5.61 -3.93 -11.45
CA HIS A 80 -5.56 -2.48 -11.52
C HIS A 80 -6.93 -1.82 -11.26
N ALA A 81 -8.04 -2.44 -11.69
CA ALA A 81 -9.38 -1.91 -11.44
C ALA A 81 -9.77 -2.04 -9.96
N THR A 82 -9.28 -3.07 -9.27
CA THR A 82 -9.45 -3.20 -7.80
C THR A 82 -8.72 -2.08 -7.07
N VAL A 83 -7.50 -1.76 -7.48
CA VAL A 83 -6.72 -0.65 -6.92
C VAL A 83 -7.45 0.67 -7.16
N LEU A 84 -7.87 0.93 -8.40
CA LEU A 84 -8.64 2.13 -8.77
C LEU A 84 -9.88 2.30 -7.90
N HIS A 85 -10.67 1.23 -7.73
CA HIS A 85 -11.86 1.25 -6.88
C HIS A 85 -11.51 1.60 -5.43
N GLY A 86 -10.47 0.98 -4.87
CA GLY A 86 -10.02 1.25 -3.51
C GLY A 86 -9.54 2.69 -3.29
N VAL A 87 -8.81 3.25 -4.25
CA VAL A 87 -8.34 4.66 -4.22
C VAL A 87 -9.53 5.61 -4.21
N ARG A 88 -10.51 5.42 -5.11
CA ARG A 88 -11.74 6.24 -5.16
C ARG A 88 -12.54 6.14 -3.87
N ALA A 89 -12.71 4.93 -3.33
CA ALA A 89 -13.41 4.70 -2.08
C ALA A 89 -12.68 5.32 -0.86
N HIS A 90 -11.36 5.47 -0.91
CA HIS A 90 -10.63 6.21 0.12
C HIS A 90 -10.83 7.72 -0.02
N ALA A 91 -10.70 8.26 -1.24
CA ALA A 91 -10.88 9.68 -1.52
C ALA A 91 -12.27 10.18 -1.10
N LEU A 92 -13.32 9.39 -1.39
CA LEU A 92 -14.69 9.72 -0.94
C LEU A 92 -14.79 9.85 0.59
N ARG A 93 -14.21 8.89 1.32
CA ARG A 93 -14.19 8.92 2.80
C ARG A 93 -13.38 10.08 3.37
N LEU A 94 -12.34 10.55 2.67
CA LEU A 94 -11.63 11.77 3.07
C LEU A 94 -12.51 13.00 2.90
N GLY A 95 -13.25 13.09 1.78
CA GLY A 95 -14.23 14.15 1.54
C GLY A 95 -15.35 14.18 2.58
N GLU A 96 -15.91 13.01 2.92
CA GLU A 96 -16.93 12.88 3.99
C GLU A 96 -16.41 13.38 5.35
N ARG A 97 -15.13 13.13 5.66
CA ARG A 97 -14.50 13.57 6.90
C ARG A 97 -14.20 15.06 6.96
N ALA A 98 -13.98 15.70 5.80
CA ALA A 98 -13.74 17.14 5.73
C ALA A 98 -15.04 17.96 5.82
N ALA A 99 -16.20 17.32 5.67
CA ALA A 99 -17.52 17.95 5.67
C ALA A 99 -18.24 17.92 7.03
N THR A 100 -17.57 17.49 8.10
CA THR A 100 -18.08 17.48 9.49
C THR A 100 -17.33 18.49 10.33
#